data_AF-A0A3M0WMB5-F1
#
_entry.id   AF-A0A3M0WMB5-F1
#
_cell.length_a   1.000
_cell.length_b   1.000
_cell.length_c   1.000
_cell.angle_alpha   90.00
_cell.angle_beta   90.00
_cell.angle_gamma   90.00
#
_symmetry.space_group_name_H-M   'P 1'
#
loop_
_entity.id
_entity.type
_entity.pdbx_description
1 polymer ?
#
loop_
_entity_poly.entity_id
_entity_poly.type
_entity_poly.pdbx_seq_one_letter_code
_entity_poly.pdbx_strand_id
1 'polypeptide(L)' 'MTSPADRLRTLLREPGLHVMPCAFDALSAKLIEQAGFELTFMSGFGASASRIG' A
#
# COMPACT_ATOMS: atom_id res chain seq x y z
N MET A 1 -3.65 11.96 17.84
CA MET A 1 -2.79 11.41 16.77
C MET A 1 -3.69 10.76 15.74
N THR A 2 -3.53 11.07 14.46
CA THR A 2 -4.30 10.46 13.36
C THR A 2 -3.79 9.04 13.13
N SER A 3 -4.63 8.02 13.19
CA SER A 3 -4.21 6.63 12.94
C SER A 3 -3.94 6.40 11.45
N PRO A 4 -3.17 5.36 11.07
CA PRO A 4 -3.05 4.96 9.66
C PRO A 4 -4.41 4.70 9.00
N ALA A 5 -5.37 4.13 9.76
CA ALA A 5 -6.73 3.92 9.27
C ALA A 5 -7.46 5.25 9.02
N ASP A 6 -7.23 6.28 9.84
CA ASP A 6 -7.82 7.61 9.62
C ASP A 6 -7.22 8.29 8.39
N ARG A 7 -5.90 8.17 8.17
CA ARG A 7 -5.24 8.66 6.94
C ARG A 7 -5.83 7.99 5.70
N LEU A 8 -6.01 6.67 5.73
CA LEU A 8 -6.63 5.93 4.64
C LEU A 8 -8.07 6.41 4.40
N ARG A 9 -8.87 6.61 5.44
CA ARG A 9 -10.23 7.13 5.32
C ARG A 9 -10.27 8.53 4.70
N THR A 10 -9.29 9.39 5.01
CA THR A 10 -9.16 10.70 4.38
C THR A 10 -8.90 10.56 2.88
N LEU A 11 -7.91 9.77 2.49
CA LEU A 11 -7.59 9.50 1.07
C LEU A 11 -8.81 8.96 0.32
N LEU A 12 -9.47 7.91 0.85
CA LEU A 12 -10.63 7.29 0.19
C LEU A 12 -11.87 8.20 0.07
N ARG A 13 -11.93 9.32 0.79
CA ARG A 13 -13.00 10.31 0.65
C ARG A 13 -12.72 11.34 -0.44
N GLU A 14 -11.47 11.44 -0.91
CA GLU A 14 -11.12 12.34 -1.99
C GLU A 14 -11.77 11.87 -3.31
N PRO A 15 -12.28 12.81 -4.13
CA PRO A 15 -12.82 12.47 -5.44
C PRO A 15 -11.69 11.99 -6.36
N GLY A 16 -11.87 10.86 -7.03
CA GLY A 16 -10.91 10.34 -8.01
C GLY A 16 -10.73 8.83 -7.89
N LEU A 17 -9.81 8.31 -8.71
CA LEU A 17 -9.39 6.91 -8.65
C LEU A 17 -7.98 6.85 -8.07
N HIS A 18 -7.86 6.31 -6.86
CA HIS A 18 -6.57 6.08 -6.23
C HIS A 18 -5.93 4.82 -6.80
N VAL A 19 -4.78 4.99 -7.47
CA VAL A 19 -3.98 3.85 -7.92
C VAL A 19 -3.26 3.27 -6.72
N MET A 20 -3.45 1.97 -6.49
CA MET A 20 -2.92 1.26 -5.35
C MET A 20 -2.11 0.04 -5.81
N PRO A 21 -0.80 0.21 -6.08
CA PRO A 21 0.07 -0.90 -6.42
C PRO A 21 0.15 -1.93 -5.29
N CYS A 22 0.55 -3.14 -5.65
CA CYS A 22 0.72 -4.23 -4.68
C CYS A 22 2.18 -4.31 -4.21
N ALA A 23 2.37 -4.29 -2.89
CA ALA A 23 3.62 -4.68 -2.25
C ALA A 23 3.51 -6.13 -1.74
N PHE A 24 4.56 -6.94 -1.94
CA PHE A 24 4.66 -8.28 -1.35
C PHE A 24 5.76 -8.39 -0.30
N ASP A 25 6.63 -7.39 -0.22
CA ASP A 25 7.67 -7.25 0.80
C ASP A 25 7.94 -5.76 1.13
N ALA A 26 8.87 -5.52 2.05
CA ALA A 26 9.22 -4.16 2.47
C ALA A 26 9.93 -3.35 1.38
N LEU A 27 10.72 -4.01 0.51
CA LEU A 27 11.43 -3.34 -0.58
C LEU A 27 10.43 -2.80 -1.62
N SER A 28 9.46 -3.63 -2.00
CA SER A 28 8.37 -3.26 -2.91
C SER A 28 7.57 -2.08 -2.35
N ALA A 29 7.23 -2.11 -1.06
CA ALA A 29 6.55 -0.98 -0.41
C ALA A 29 7.37 0.32 -0.48
N LYS A 30 8.70 0.23 -0.29
CA LYS A 30 9.58 1.41 -0.38
C LYS A 30 9.67 1.97 -1.80
N LEU A 31 9.74 1.10 -2.81
CA LEU A 31 9.75 1.51 -4.22
C LEU A 31 8.44 2.17 -4.62
N ILE A 32 7.30 1.66 -4.14
CA ILE A 32 5.97 2.25 -4.41
C ILE A 32 5.87 3.65 -3.77
N GLU A 33 6.34 3.83 -2.54
CA GLU A 33 6.41 5.14 -1.89
C GLU A 33 7.32 6.11 -2.70
N GLN A 34 8.51 5.66 -3.10
CA GLN A 34 9.44 6.46 -3.90
C GLN A 34 8.91 6.83 -5.29
N ALA A 35 8.02 6.01 -5.85
CA ALA A 35 7.33 6.29 -7.10
C ALA A 35 6.16 7.30 -6.94
N GLY A 36 5.88 7.75 -5.71
CA GLY A 36 4.89 8.79 -5.43
C GLY A 36 3.45 8.30 -5.25
N PHE A 37 3.25 7.01 -4.99
CA PHE A 37 1.91 6.50 -4.65
C PHE A 37 1.59 6.73 -3.18
N GLU A 38 0.45 7.37 -2.91
CA GLU A 38 -0.06 7.64 -1.56
C GLU A 38 -0.57 6.39 -0.83
N LEU A 39 -0.82 5.31 -1.59
CA LEU A 39 -1.42 4.08 -1.08
C LEU A 39 -0.83 2.84 -1.77
N THR A 40 -0.65 1.79 -0.98
CA THR A 40 -0.31 0.44 -1.44
C THR A 40 -1.18 -0.58 -0.70
N PHE A 41 -1.34 -1.77 -1.26
CA PHE A 41 -1.87 -2.92 -0.51
C PHE A 41 -0.86 -4.05 -0.47
N MET A 42 -1.06 -4.97 0.48
CA MET A 42 -0.28 -6.18 0.59
C MET A 42 -1.08 -7.37 0.08
N SER A 43 -0.53 -8.12 -0.88
CA SER A 43 -1.12 -9.39 -1.32
C SER A 43 -0.75 -10.50 -0.34
N GLY A 44 -1.74 -11.22 0.18
CA GLY A 44 -1.49 -12.40 1.03
C GLY A 44 -0.73 -13.50 0.28
N PHE A 45 -1.05 -13.71 -1.00
CA PHE A 45 -0.31 -14.66 -1.85
C PHE A 45 1.16 -14.22 -2.05
N GLY A 46 1.37 -12.94 -2.37
CA GLY A 46 2.73 -12.40 -2.57
C GLY A 46 3.57 -12.43 -1.30
N ALA A 47 2.97 -12.06 -0.16
CA ALA A 47 3.64 -12.13 1.14
C ALA A 47 4.03 -13.57 1.51
N SER A 48 3.14 -14.54 1.27
CA SER A 48 3.47 -15.97 1.45
C SER A 48 4.60 -16.39 0.53
N ALA A 49 4.49 -16.16 -0.79
CA ALA A 49 5.53 -16.53 -1.75
C ALA A 49 6.90 -15.91 -1.39
N SER A 50 6.92 -14.65 -0.94
CA SER A 50 8.16 -13.99 -0.51
C SER A 50 8.72 -14.53 0.80
N ARG A 51 7.87 -15.05 1.71
CA ARG A 51 8.28 -15.46 3.05
C ARG A 51 8.62 -16.94 3.15
N ILE A 52 7.88 -17.80 2.45
CA ILE A 52 7.95 -19.26 2.59
C ILE A 52 8.27 -20.00 1.28
N GLY A 53 8.36 -19.31 0.15
CA GLY A 53 8.58 -19.90 -1.18
C GLY A 53 7.30 -20.50 -1.78
#